data_AF-A0ABD1SFW4-F1
#
_entry.id   AF-A0ABD1SFW4-F1
#
_cell.length_a   1.000
_cell.length_b   1.000
_cell.length_c   1.000
_cell.angle_alpha   90.00
_cell.angle_beta   90.00
_cell.angle_gamma   90.00
#
_symmetry.space_group_name_H-M   'P 1'
#
loop_
_entity.id
_entity.type
_entity.pdbx_description
1 polymer ?
#
loop_
_entity_poly.entity_id
_entity_poly.type
_entity_poly.pdbx_seq_one_letter_code
_entity_poly.pdbx_strand_id
1 'polypeptide(L)'
;MRKEVYGGKVGEGKLYNHGVRAGALELMLSGVLGAGAGVVVVAVASVLVRGDEIDLEVKSPPPIRHQPLEFLSSIYTKETNKKTMEFALGVATHFPSCSKPQIINSPQVRFLSLKCHSISLSDNSSTGLAERPWKVADARLVLEDGSIWRAKSFGASGTQVGEVVFNTSLTGYQEILTDPSYAGQFVLMTNPHIGNTGVNFDDEESRQCFLAGLVIRSLSISTSNWRCTQTLGDYLAERNIMGIYDVDTRAITRRLRQDGSLIGVLSTDVSKTDEELINASRTWDIVGVDLISGVSCKAPYEWIDKTNSEWDFNFDGRNEETFRVVAYDFGIKQNILRRLASYGCKIEVVPSTWPASETLKMKPDGVLFSNGPGDPSAVPYAVETVKEIIGKVPVFGICMGHQLLGQALGGKTFKMKFGHHGGNHPVRNLRNGSVEISAQNHNYAVDPESLPEGAEVTHVNLNDGSCAGLAFSQLKLMSLQYHPEASPGPHDSDPVFGEFMQLMKQEKQKA
;
A
#
# COMPACT_ATOMS: atom_id res chain seq x y z
N MET A 1 7.00 45.94 -19.98
CA MET A 1 8.20 46.40 -20.72
C MET A 1 9.43 45.81 -20.03
N ARG A 2 10.41 45.31 -20.80
CA ARG A 2 11.56 44.42 -20.44
C ARG A 2 11.08 42.97 -20.20
N LYS A 3 11.21 41.97 -21.11
CA LYS A 3 12.26 41.54 -22.06
C LYS A 3 13.60 41.25 -21.38
N GLU A 4 13.76 40.00 -20.93
CA GLU A 4 15.05 39.32 -20.84
C GLU A 4 14.98 38.03 -21.65
N VAL A 5 16.01 37.85 -22.48
CA VAL A 5 16.13 36.83 -23.51
C VAL A 5 17.16 35.82 -23.00
N TYR A 6 16.74 34.59 -22.71
CA TYR A 6 17.67 33.48 -22.51
C TYR A 6 17.73 32.63 -23.79
N GLY A 7 18.82 32.78 -24.54
CA GLY A 7 19.19 31.86 -25.62
C GLY A 7 19.83 30.61 -25.02
N GLY A 8 19.17 29.47 -25.15
CA GLY A 8 19.71 28.15 -24.78
C GLY A 8 20.09 27.34 -26.02
N LYS A 9 21.35 26.89 -26.08
CA LYS A 9 21.83 25.88 -27.03
C LYS A 9 21.07 24.56 -26.82
N VAL A 10 20.67 23.90 -27.91
CA VAL A 10 20.17 22.52 -27.88
C VAL A 10 21.37 21.61 -27.62
N GLY A 11 21.39 20.94 -26.47
CA GLY A 11 22.41 19.94 -26.14
C GLY A 11 22.20 18.64 -26.92
N GLU A 12 23.28 17.97 -27.31
CA GLU A 12 23.26 16.63 -27.90
C GLU A 12 22.69 15.62 -26.89
N GLY A 13 21.47 15.15 -27.11
CA GLY A 13 20.89 14.04 -26.36
C GLY A 13 21.29 12.69 -26.96
N LYS A 14 22.00 11.85 -26.19
CA LYS A 14 22.21 10.44 -26.53
C LYS A 14 20.99 9.63 -26.08
N LEU A 15 20.23 9.07 -27.03
CA LEU A 15 19.18 8.09 -26.77
C LEU A 15 19.79 6.68 -26.85
N TYR A 16 19.61 5.88 -25.80
CA TYR A 16 20.14 4.52 -25.71
C TYR A 16 19.07 3.49 -26.11
N ASN A 17 19.52 2.50 -26.87
CA ASN A 17 18.73 1.41 -27.44
C ASN A 17 18.24 0.44 -26.33
N HIS A 18 16.91 0.29 -26.21
CA HIS A 18 16.31 -0.77 -25.40
C HIS A 18 16.31 -2.07 -26.22
N GLY A 19 17.26 -2.95 -25.92
CA GLY A 19 17.33 -4.27 -26.54
C GLY A 19 16.04 -5.08 -26.32
N VAL A 20 15.20 -5.15 -27.34
CA VAL A 20 14.07 -6.07 -27.45
C VAL A 20 14.35 -6.98 -28.66
N ARG A 21 14.46 -8.29 -28.44
CA ARG A 21 14.39 -9.25 -29.55
C ARG A 21 12.93 -9.33 -29.99
N ALA A 22 12.69 -8.98 -31.26
CA ALA A 22 11.40 -9.02 -31.96
C ALA A 22 10.22 -8.41 -31.19
N GLY A 23 10.21 -7.08 -31.04
CA GLY A 23 9.08 -6.34 -30.49
C GLY A 23 9.18 -4.87 -30.86
N ALA A 24 8.04 -4.25 -31.18
CA ALA A 24 7.91 -2.90 -31.73
C ALA A 24 8.75 -1.83 -31.01
N LEU A 25 9.29 -0.88 -31.77
CA LEU A 25 9.96 0.30 -31.23
C LEU A 25 8.92 1.42 -31.11
N GLU A 26 8.55 1.78 -29.89
CA GLU A 26 7.80 3.02 -29.62
C GLU A 26 8.78 4.19 -29.48
N LEU A 27 8.73 5.14 -30.40
CA LEU A 27 9.50 6.37 -30.36
C LEU A 27 8.56 7.52 -29.96
N MET A 28 8.70 8.03 -28.73
CA MET A 28 8.10 9.32 -28.37
C MET A 28 9.04 10.45 -28.80
N LEU A 29 8.67 11.18 -29.85
CA LEU A 29 9.29 12.45 -30.21
C LEU A 29 8.48 13.59 -29.57
N SER A 30 9.03 14.24 -28.55
CA SER A 30 8.48 15.50 -28.02
C SER A 30 9.27 16.68 -28.59
N GLY A 31 8.59 17.56 -29.31
CA GLY A 31 9.14 18.81 -29.82
C GLY A 31 8.33 19.99 -29.32
N VAL A 32 8.96 20.93 -28.61
CA VAL A 32 8.33 22.20 -28.24
C VAL A 32 8.53 23.19 -29.38
N LEU A 33 7.47 23.47 -30.15
CA LEU A 33 7.44 24.62 -31.06
C LEU A 33 6.79 25.80 -30.32
N GLY A 34 7.46 26.95 -30.41
CA GLY A 34 7.36 28.05 -29.45
C GLY A 34 6.03 28.77 -29.32
N ALA A 35 5.96 29.51 -28.21
CA ALA A 35 4.88 30.31 -27.65
C ALA A 35 3.92 31.01 -28.62
N GLY A 36 2.66 30.58 -28.58
CA GLY A 36 1.50 31.28 -29.13
C GLY A 36 0.29 30.35 -29.13
N ALA A 37 -0.61 30.53 -28.15
CA ALA A 37 -1.88 29.80 -28.01
C ALA A 37 -1.80 28.27 -27.80
N GLY A 38 -1.37 27.87 -26.59
CA GLY A 38 -2.07 26.87 -25.77
C GLY A 38 -2.47 25.51 -26.35
N VAL A 39 -1.77 24.95 -27.35
CA VAL A 39 -2.01 23.57 -27.81
C VAL A 39 -0.68 22.85 -27.96
N VAL A 40 -0.45 21.82 -27.14
CA VAL A 40 0.65 20.87 -27.27
C VAL A 40 0.15 19.71 -28.12
N VAL A 41 0.67 19.57 -29.34
CA VAL A 41 0.39 18.41 -30.18
C VAL A 41 1.46 17.36 -29.92
N VAL A 42 1.09 16.27 -29.25
CA VAL A 42 1.93 15.07 -29.13
C VAL A 42 1.48 14.10 -30.22
N ALA A 43 2.29 13.92 -31.26
CA ALA A 43 2.08 12.85 -32.23
C ALA A 43 2.86 11.61 -31.77
N VAL A 44 2.16 10.50 -31.58
CA VAL A 44 2.78 9.20 -31.32
C VAL A 44 2.83 8.46 -32.65
N ALA A 45 4.04 8.15 -33.13
CA ALA A 45 4.24 7.33 -34.32
C ALA A 45 4.82 5.98 -33.89
N SER A 46 4.16 4.90 -34.30
CA SER A 46 4.63 3.54 -34.09
C SER A 46 5.43 3.12 -35.32
N VAL A 47 6.70 2.74 -35.15
CA VAL A 47 7.54 2.26 -36.26
C VAL A 47 7.73 0.76 -36.11
N LEU A 48 7.20 -0.02 -37.06
CA LEU A 48 7.42 -1.45 -37.12
C LEU A 48 8.48 -1.75 -38.19
N VAL A 49 9.64 -2.23 -37.77
CA VAL A 49 10.72 -2.65 -38.70
C VAL A 49 10.66 -4.16 -38.88
N ARG A 50 10.37 -4.63 -40.09
CA ARG A 50 10.39 -6.06 -40.46
C ARG A 50 11.40 -6.30 -41.58
N GLY A 51 12.64 -6.65 -41.21
CA GLY A 51 13.69 -6.87 -42.20
C GLY A 51 14.01 -5.57 -42.97
N ASP A 52 14.03 -5.64 -44.31
CA ASP A 52 14.36 -4.52 -45.20
C ASP A 52 13.14 -3.63 -45.57
N GLU A 53 11.95 -3.92 -45.05
CA GLU A 53 10.73 -3.10 -45.24
C GLU A 53 10.27 -2.46 -43.91
N ILE A 54 9.75 -1.22 -44.01
CA ILE A 54 9.26 -0.43 -42.88
C ILE A 54 7.82 0.01 -43.16
N ASP A 55 6.90 -0.40 -42.29
CA ASP A 55 5.50 0.04 -42.27
C ASP A 55 5.27 1.07 -41.15
N LEU A 56 4.60 2.18 -41.49
CA LEU A 56 4.24 3.25 -40.55
C LEU A 56 2.72 3.29 -40.35
N GLU A 57 2.26 3.14 -39.12
CA GLU A 57 0.86 3.34 -38.74
C GLU A 57 0.76 4.54 -37.79
N VAL A 58 0.00 5.56 -38.18
CA VAL A 58 -0.25 6.76 -37.37
C VAL A 58 -1.68 6.69 -36.84
N LYS A 59 -1.84 6.59 -35.51
CA LYS A 59 -3.15 6.65 -34.85
C LYS A 59 -3.42 8.07 -34.34
N SER A 60 -4.38 8.75 -34.95
CA SER A 60 -4.94 9.98 -34.40
C SER A 60 -5.84 9.67 -33.18
N PRO A 61 -5.69 10.39 -32.05
CA PRO A 61 -6.59 10.22 -30.90
C PRO A 61 -8.02 10.67 -31.25
N PRO A 62 -9.06 10.12 -30.58
CA PRO A 62 -10.43 10.57 -30.81
C PRO A 62 -10.58 12.04 -30.36
N PRO A 63 -11.39 12.85 -31.07
CA PRO A 63 -11.54 14.26 -30.75
C PRO A 63 -12.20 14.43 -29.38
N ILE A 64 -11.51 15.12 -28.47
CA ILE A 64 -12.13 15.69 -27.27
C ILE A 64 -13.11 16.76 -27.75
N ARG A 65 -14.39 16.61 -27.38
CA ARG A 65 -15.47 17.53 -27.76
C ARG A 65 -15.10 18.98 -27.41
N HIS A 66 -14.79 19.78 -28.43
CA HIS A 66 -15.45 21.04 -28.79
C HIS A 66 -14.75 21.66 -30.02
N GLN A 67 -15.52 21.80 -31.12
CA GLN A 67 -15.18 22.36 -32.45
C GLN A 67 -14.27 21.52 -33.38
N PRO A 68 -14.67 21.30 -34.65
CA PRO A 68 -13.85 20.56 -35.61
C PRO A 68 -12.76 21.47 -36.20
N LEU A 69 -11.50 21.20 -35.87
CA LEU A 69 -10.32 21.66 -36.63
C LEU A 69 -9.89 20.49 -37.53
N GLU A 70 -10.00 20.65 -38.85
CA GLU A 70 -9.41 19.70 -39.79
C GLU A 70 -7.88 19.89 -39.82
N PHE A 71 -7.14 18.91 -39.29
CA PHE A 71 -5.68 18.84 -39.43
C PHE A 71 -5.33 17.90 -40.59
N LEU A 72 -4.85 18.47 -41.70
CA LEU A 72 -4.18 17.71 -42.75
C LEU A 72 -2.68 17.63 -42.40
N SER A 73 -2.23 16.46 -41.98
CA SER A 73 -0.80 16.14 -41.93
C SER A 73 -0.43 15.31 -43.15
N SER A 74 0.60 15.74 -43.90
CA SER A 74 1.18 14.96 -44.98
C SER A 74 2.65 14.71 -44.68
N ILE A 75 3.04 13.44 -44.69
CA ILE A 75 4.44 13.01 -44.56
C ILE A 75 4.95 12.72 -45.97
N TYR A 76 6.04 13.37 -46.37
CA TYR A 76 6.72 13.10 -47.63
C TYR A 76 7.95 12.23 -47.35
N THR A 77 8.06 11.10 -48.04
CA THR A 77 9.25 10.25 -48.05
C THR A 77 10.02 10.50 -49.35
N LYS A 78 11.34 10.62 -49.26
CA LYS A 78 12.23 10.64 -50.43
C LYS A 78 13.37 9.66 -50.18
N GLU A 79 13.36 8.55 -50.90
CA GLU A 79 14.52 7.66 -50.95
C GLU A 79 15.68 8.38 -51.64
N THR A 80 16.84 8.37 -50.99
CA THR A 80 18.11 8.71 -51.63
C THR A 80 19.07 7.54 -51.46
N ASN A 81 19.84 7.23 -52.50
CA ASN A 81 20.68 6.03 -52.69
C ASN A 81 21.85 5.85 -51.68
N LYS A 82 21.76 6.35 -50.44
CA LYS A 82 22.75 6.13 -49.39
C LYS A 82 22.04 6.04 -48.04
N LYS A 83 22.03 4.84 -47.41
CA LYS A 83 21.69 4.46 -46.01
C LYS A 83 21.28 5.59 -45.02
N THR A 84 20.31 6.41 -45.40
CA THR A 84 19.85 7.59 -44.66
C THR A 84 18.40 7.81 -45.07
N MET A 85 17.48 7.78 -44.12
CA MET A 85 16.10 8.23 -44.32
C MET A 85 15.95 9.62 -43.72
N GLU A 86 15.43 10.55 -44.52
CA GLU A 86 15.04 11.88 -44.07
C GLU A 86 13.52 11.91 -43.86
N PHE A 87 13.08 12.36 -42.68
CA PHE A 87 11.66 12.54 -42.36
C PHE A 87 11.32 14.04 -42.37
N ALA A 88 10.26 14.41 -43.06
CA ALA A 88 9.73 15.77 -43.07
C ALA A 88 8.34 15.78 -42.42
N LEU A 89 8.16 16.59 -41.36
CA LEU A 89 6.86 16.85 -40.75
C LEU A 89 6.41 18.27 -41.17
N GLY A 90 5.42 18.35 -42.07
CA GLY A 90 4.79 19.60 -42.46
C GLY A 90 3.50 19.82 -41.68
N VAL A 91 3.36 20.95 -40.99
CA VAL A 91 2.09 21.36 -40.37
C VAL A 91 1.55 22.55 -41.15
N ALA A 92 0.45 22.36 -41.88
CA ALA A 92 -0.28 23.44 -42.53
C ALA A 92 -1.44 23.88 -41.63
N THR A 93 -1.41 25.13 -41.14
CA THR A 93 -2.54 25.74 -40.43
C THR A 93 -3.43 26.45 -41.45
N HIS A 94 -4.65 25.94 -41.70
CA HIS A 94 -5.68 26.67 -42.46
C HIS A 94 -6.69 27.26 -41.48
N PHE A 95 -6.81 28.59 -41.46
CA PHE A 95 -7.90 29.30 -40.78
C PHE A 95 -8.92 29.75 -41.82
N PRO A 96 -10.21 29.39 -41.70
CA PRO A 96 -11.23 29.93 -42.59
C PRO A 96 -11.66 31.31 -42.09
N SER A 97 -11.11 32.37 -42.67
CA SER A 97 -11.77 33.69 -42.66
C SER A 97 -11.59 34.41 -43.98
N CYS A 98 -12.71 34.86 -44.54
CA CYS A 98 -12.82 35.62 -45.77
C CYS A 98 -11.86 36.83 -45.87
N SER A 99 -11.40 37.04 -47.10
CA SER A 99 -10.97 38.29 -47.75
C SER A 99 -9.46 38.57 -47.91
N LYS A 100 -9.07 38.58 -49.20
CA LYS A 100 -7.83 39.02 -49.89
C LYS A 100 -6.60 38.10 -49.82
N PRO A 101 -5.98 37.78 -50.99
CA PRO A 101 -4.79 36.94 -51.04
C PRO A 101 -3.56 37.76 -50.63
N GLN A 102 -2.98 37.45 -49.47
CA GLN A 102 -1.59 37.80 -49.17
C GLN A 102 -0.70 36.61 -49.49
N ILE A 103 0.36 36.87 -50.27
CA ILE A 103 1.40 35.90 -50.59
C ILE A 103 2.16 35.61 -49.29
N ILE A 104 1.92 34.44 -48.71
CA ILE A 104 2.69 33.94 -47.56
C ILE A 104 3.98 33.32 -48.11
N ASN A 105 5.11 33.96 -47.82
CA ASN A 105 6.43 33.40 -48.06
C ASN A 105 6.59 32.09 -47.27
N SER A 106 7.16 31.10 -47.94
CA SER A 106 7.51 29.73 -47.54
C SER A 106 7.55 29.43 -46.02
N PRO A 107 6.89 28.36 -45.55
CA PRO A 107 7.01 27.94 -44.16
C PRO A 107 8.45 27.52 -43.87
N GLN A 108 9.03 28.03 -42.77
CA GLN A 108 10.36 27.60 -42.30
C GLN A 108 10.27 26.15 -41.81
N VAL A 109 10.58 25.21 -42.71
CA VAL A 109 10.72 23.79 -42.38
C VAL A 109 12.04 23.61 -41.63
N ARG A 110 11.99 23.13 -40.39
CA ARG A 110 13.18 22.72 -39.64
C ARG A 110 13.42 21.23 -39.87
N PHE A 111 14.60 20.90 -40.36
CA PHE A 111 15.02 19.52 -40.59
C PHE A 111 15.69 18.94 -39.34
N LEU A 112 15.25 17.76 -38.92
CA LEU A 112 15.93 16.97 -37.89
C LEU A 112 16.53 15.75 -38.57
N SER A 113 17.85 15.60 -38.53
CA SER A 113 18.56 14.49 -39.18
C SER A 113 19.08 13.54 -38.09
N LEU A 114 18.58 12.30 -38.07
CA LEU A 114 19.03 11.23 -37.18
C LEU A 114 19.98 10.30 -37.96
N LYS A 115 21.25 10.26 -37.58
CA LYS A 115 22.24 9.32 -38.15
C LYS A 115 22.36 8.07 -37.27
N CYS A 116 21.77 6.96 -37.71
CA CYS A 116 22.07 5.65 -37.13
C CYS A 116 23.32 5.05 -37.78
N HIS A 117 24.34 4.73 -36.98
CA HIS A 117 25.48 3.92 -37.42
C HIS A 117 25.23 2.46 -37.03
N SER A 118 25.13 1.57 -38.00
CA SER A 118 25.20 0.13 -37.76
C SER A 118 26.68 -0.27 -37.62
N ILE A 119 27.11 -0.66 -36.42
CA ILE A 119 28.41 -1.31 -36.23
C ILE A 119 28.23 -2.78 -36.60
N SER A 120 28.85 -3.21 -37.70
CA SER A 120 29.02 -4.63 -38.00
C SER A 120 30.18 -5.16 -37.16
N LEU A 121 29.89 -5.98 -36.16
CA LEU A 121 30.90 -6.68 -35.37
C LEU A 121 31.44 -7.84 -36.23
N SER A 122 32.72 -7.78 -36.59
CA SER A 122 33.47 -8.94 -37.05
C SER A 122 33.95 -9.75 -35.84
N ASP A 123 33.71 -11.05 -35.88
CA ASP A 123 34.12 -12.01 -34.85
C ASP A 123 35.62 -11.93 -34.54
N ASN A 124 35.92 -11.58 -33.28
CA ASN A 124 37.18 -11.70 -32.52
C ASN A 124 37.63 -10.38 -31.88
N SER A 125 36.89 -9.95 -30.86
CA SER A 125 37.49 -9.28 -29.70
C SER A 125 36.58 -9.47 -28.50
N SER A 126 37.16 -9.80 -27.35
CA SER A 126 36.50 -9.83 -26.05
C SER A 126 35.95 -8.44 -25.73
N THR A 127 34.70 -8.20 -26.13
CA THR A 127 34.01 -6.96 -25.85
C THR A 127 33.57 -6.98 -24.38
N GLY A 128 34.26 -6.20 -23.56
CA GLY A 128 33.69 -5.72 -22.31
C GLY A 128 32.40 -4.98 -22.66
N LEU A 129 31.26 -5.65 -22.48
CA LEU A 129 29.95 -5.03 -22.51
C LEU A 129 30.02 -3.86 -21.53
N ALA A 130 29.88 -2.63 -22.03
CA ALA A 130 29.75 -1.46 -21.18
C ALA A 130 28.68 -1.76 -20.11
N GLU A 131 29.07 -1.70 -18.83
CA GLU A 131 28.13 -1.88 -17.73
C GLU A 131 26.95 -0.95 -17.97
N ARG A 132 25.73 -1.52 -17.98
CA ARG A 132 24.52 -0.72 -18.10
C ARG A 132 24.54 0.27 -16.94
N PRO A 133 24.33 1.58 -17.17
CA PRO A 133 24.40 2.57 -16.10
C PRO A 133 23.25 2.45 -15.08
N TRP A 134 22.32 1.51 -15.29
CA TRP A 134 21.24 1.18 -14.37
C TRP A 134 21.33 -0.28 -13.92
N LYS A 135 21.12 -0.52 -12.62
CA LYS A 135 21.03 -1.87 -12.05
C LYS A 135 19.80 -2.59 -12.62
N VAL A 136 20.00 -3.80 -13.11
CA VAL A 136 18.90 -4.65 -13.61
C VAL A 136 18.19 -5.35 -12.45
N ALA A 137 18.94 -5.73 -11.42
CA ALA A 137 18.47 -6.22 -10.12
C ALA A 137 19.64 -6.16 -9.11
N ASP A 138 19.35 -5.82 -7.85
CA ASP A 138 20.31 -5.82 -6.72
C ASP A 138 19.70 -6.32 -5.40
N ALA A 139 18.50 -6.89 -5.48
CA ALA A 139 17.84 -7.58 -4.39
C ALA A 139 17.21 -8.89 -4.86
N ARG A 140 16.92 -9.76 -3.90
CA ARG A 140 16.18 -11.01 -4.12
C ARG A 140 15.12 -11.19 -3.03
N LEU A 141 13.94 -11.65 -3.44
CA LEU A 141 12.98 -12.32 -2.55
C LEU A 141 13.10 -13.82 -2.79
N VAL A 142 13.38 -14.55 -1.73
CA VAL A 142 13.48 -16.02 -1.72
C VAL A 142 12.41 -16.56 -0.79
N LEU A 143 11.65 -17.57 -1.18
CA LEU A 143 10.63 -18.21 -0.34
C LEU A 143 11.05 -19.63 0.04
N GLU A 144 10.49 -20.13 1.14
CA GLU A 144 10.77 -21.47 1.68
C GLU A 144 10.46 -22.63 0.70
N ASP A 145 9.54 -22.39 -0.24
CA ASP A 145 9.20 -23.30 -1.34
C ASP A 145 10.26 -23.36 -2.45
N GLY A 146 11.31 -22.56 -2.35
CA GLY A 146 12.41 -22.46 -3.33
C GLY A 146 12.16 -21.45 -4.45
N SER A 147 11.05 -20.71 -4.44
CA SER A 147 10.79 -19.66 -5.42
C SER A 147 11.69 -18.45 -5.20
N ILE A 148 12.18 -17.86 -6.30
CA ILE A 148 13.13 -16.75 -6.26
C ILE A 148 12.70 -15.66 -7.25
N TRP A 149 12.61 -14.41 -6.75
CA TRP A 149 12.40 -13.22 -7.56
C TRP A 149 13.59 -12.29 -7.44
N ARG A 150 14.19 -11.95 -8.59
CA ARG A 150 15.17 -10.86 -8.68
C ARG A 150 14.41 -9.53 -8.69
N ALA A 151 14.90 -8.58 -7.92
CA ALA A 151 14.24 -7.31 -7.68
C ALA A 151 15.27 -6.18 -7.61
N LYS A 152 14.76 -4.95 -7.58
CA LYS A 152 15.55 -3.76 -7.26
C LYS A 152 15.25 -3.34 -5.83
N SER A 153 16.25 -2.92 -5.06
CA SER A 153 16.05 -2.43 -3.70
C SER A 153 15.73 -0.94 -3.64
N PHE A 154 15.07 -0.55 -2.56
CA PHE A 154 14.93 0.82 -2.06
C PHE A 154 14.77 0.77 -0.54
N GLY A 155 14.94 1.91 0.14
CA GLY A 155 15.00 1.92 1.61
C GLY A 155 16.33 1.34 2.13
N ALA A 156 16.27 0.51 3.16
CA ALA A 156 17.44 -0.10 3.76
C ALA A 156 18.03 -1.25 2.93
N SER A 157 19.32 -1.54 3.16
CA SER A 157 20.03 -2.71 2.62
C SER A 157 20.30 -3.72 3.73
N GLY A 158 20.34 -5.00 3.40
CA GLY A 158 20.62 -6.05 4.37
C GLY A 158 20.06 -7.41 3.95
N THR A 159 19.85 -8.26 4.94
CA THR A 159 19.11 -9.52 4.79
C THR A 159 18.13 -9.61 5.94
N GLN A 160 16.84 -9.79 5.64
CA GLN A 160 15.79 -10.01 6.63
C GLN A 160 14.97 -11.24 6.29
N VAL A 161 14.40 -11.86 7.31
CA VAL A 161 13.48 -13.00 7.21
C VAL A 161 12.13 -12.57 7.77
N GLY A 162 11.04 -13.01 7.15
CA GLY A 162 9.68 -12.71 7.61
C GLY A 162 8.62 -13.50 6.86
N GLU A 163 7.41 -13.53 7.42
CA GLU A 163 6.25 -14.13 6.75
C GLU A 163 5.76 -13.21 5.63
N VAL A 164 5.58 -13.74 4.41
CA VAL A 164 5.12 -12.96 3.27
C VAL A 164 3.60 -12.98 3.20
N VAL A 165 3.01 -11.80 3.38
CA VAL A 165 1.57 -11.56 3.24
C VAL A 165 1.32 -10.61 2.07
N PHE A 166 0.10 -10.60 1.53
CA PHE A 166 -0.29 -9.63 0.50
C PHE A 166 -1.47 -8.80 0.99
N ASN A 167 -1.45 -7.48 0.74
CA ASN A 167 -2.55 -6.57 1.06
C ASN A 167 -3.18 -6.00 -0.22
N THR A 168 -4.52 -6.06 -0.30
CA THR A 168 -5.30 -5.65 -1.49
C THR A 168 -5.66 -4.17 -1.55
N SER A 169 -5.36 -3.40 -0.49
CA SER A 169 -5.65 -1.97 -0.41
C SER A 169 -4.98 -1.20 -1.55
N LEU A 170 -5.77 -0.37 -2.23
CA LEU A 170 -5.29 0.46 -3.34
C LEU A 170 -4.70 1.79 -2.86
N THR A 171 -5.02 2.21 -1.65
CA THR A 171 -4.55 3.45 -1.02
C THR A 171 -4.15 3.19 0.42
N GLY A 172 -3.47 4.16 1.02
CA GLY A 172 -3.07 4.10 2.42
C GLY A 172 -1.90 3.17 2.71
N TYR A 173 -0.91 3.15 1.81
CA TYR A 173 0.27 2.32 2.03
C TYR A 173 1.05 2.78 3.26
N GLN A 174 1.05 4.06 3.62
CA GLN A 174 1.84 4.51 4.77
C GLN A 174 1.26 3.99 6.09
N GLU A 175 -0.06 4.09 6.23
CA GLU A 175 -0.84 3.61 7.36
C GLU A 175 -0.57 2.10 7.56
N ILE A 176 -0.56 1.32 6.47
CA ILE A 176 -0.19 -0.10 6.45
C ILE A 176 1.26 -0.32 6.93
N LEU A 177 2.22 0.48 6.47
CA LEU A 177 3.63 0.34 6.87
C LEU A 177 3.82 0.60 8.37
N THR A 178 2.97 1.43 8.97
CA THR A 178 3.03 1.80 10.39
C THR A 178 2.04 1.03 11.26
N ASP A 179 1.28 0.07 10.73
CA ASP A 179 0.43 -0.80 11.53
C ASP A 179 1.29 -1.83 12.28
N PRO A 180 1.28 -1.86 13.63
CA PRO A 180 2.06 -2.80 14.43
C PRO A 180 1.73 -4.28 14.16
N SER A 181 0.54 -4.56 13.64
CA SER A 181 0.07 -5.92 13.33
C SER A 181 0.93 -6.62 12.26
N TYR A 182 1.68 -5.86 11.45
CA TYR A 182 2.61 -6.41 10.45
C TYR A 182 4.00 -6.78 11.00
N ALA A 183 4.23 -6.71 12.32
CA ALA A 183 5.52 -7.07 12.89
C ALA A 183 5.99 -8.47 12.44
N GLY A 184 7.23 -8.57 11.96
CA GLY A 184 7.79 -9.83 11.45
C GLY A 184 7.30 -10.25 10.06
N GLN A 185 6.53 -9.42 9.36
CA GLN A 185 5.96 -9.74 8.05
C GLN A 185 6.53 -8.89 6.92
N PHE A 186 6.64 -9.48 5.74
CA PHE A 186 6.82 -8.76 4.49
C PHE A 186 5.46 -8.45 3.87
N VAL A 187 5.16 -7.17 3.69
CA VAL A 187 3.90 -6.73 3.10
C VAL A 187 4.06 -6.57 1.61
N LEU A 188 3.36 -7.41 0.85
CA LEU A 188 3.25 -7.30 -0.59
C LEU A 188 2.02 -6.49 -0.99
N MET A 189 2.21 -5.37 -1.65
CA MET A 189 1.09 -4.54 -2.13
C MET A 189 0.60 -5.05 -3.49
N THR A 190 -0.69 -5.34 -3.61
CA THR A 190 -1.25 -5.71 -4.93
C THR A 190 -1.45 -4.50 -5.84
N ASN A 191 -1.60 -3.29 -5.28
CA ASN A 191 -1.58 -2.07 -6.09
C ASN A 191 -0.20 -1.91 -6.74
N PRO A 192 -0.11 -1.84 -8.08
CA PRO A 192 1.17 -1.82 -8.75
C PRO A 192 2.01 -0.58 -8.46
N HIS A 193 1.40 0.59 -8.25
CA HIS A 193 2.11 1.86 -8.06
C HIS A 193 2.05 2.30 -6.60
N ILE A 194 3.20 2.30 -5.93
CA ILE A 194 3.33 2.67 -4.52
C ILE A 194 4.31 3.84 -4.38
N GLY A 195 4.06 4.76 -3.44
CA GLY A 195 4.87 5.96 -3.21
C GLY A 195 4.42 7.22 -3.97
N ASN A 196 3.32 7.14 -4.71
CA ASN A 196 2.78 8.24 -5.54
C ASN A 196 2.39 9.48 -4.71
N THR A 197 1.94 9.29 -3.47
CA THR A 197 1.57 10.39 -2.55
C THR A 197 2.66 10.75 -1.54
N GLY A 198 3.82 10.08 -1.59
CA GLY A 198 4.89 10.30 -0.61
C GLY A 198 4.50 9.81 0.77
N VAL A 199 5.03 10.47 1.79
CA VAL A 199 4.68 10.22 3.19
C VAL A 199 4.47 11.53 3.95
N ASN A 200 3.73 11.46 5.06
CA ASN A 200 3.52 12.56 6.00
C ASN A 200 3.25 12.02 7.41
N PHE A 201 3.52 12.80 8.46
CA PHE A 201 3.44 12.30 9.83
C PHE A 201 2.01 12.04 10.33
N ASP A 202 0.99 12.64 9.70
CA ASP A 202 -0.40 12.46 10.13
C ASP A 202 -0.95 11.08 9.74
N ASP A 203 -0.38 10.43 8.71
CA ASP A 203 -0.76 9.09 8.23
C ASP A 203 0.02 7.97 8.96
N GLU A 204 0.81 8.29 10.00
CA GLU A 204 1.44 7.28 10.84
C GLU A 204 0.43 6.71 11.86
N GLU A 205 0.24 5.40 11.83
CA GLU A 205 -0.64 4.66 12.76
C GLU A 205 0.08 4.16 14.01
N SER A 206 1.40 4.36 14.10
CA SER A 206 2.18 4.06 15.29
C SER A 206 3.52 4.79 15.28
N ARG A 207 4.33 4.58 16.31
CA ARG A 207 5.62 5.28 16.52
C ARG A 207 6.71 4.95 15.48
N GLN A 208 6.55 3.89 14.69
CA GLN A 208 7.55 3.43 13.72
C GLN A 208 6.94 2.46 12.70
N CYS A 209 7.70 2.11 11.68
CA CYS A 209 7.36 0.97 10.82
C CYS A 209 7.69 -0.35 11.53
N PHE A 210 6.70 -1.23 11.67
CA PHE A 210 6.86 -2.52 12.34
C PHE A 210 7.06 -3.70 11.39
N LEU A 211 6.61 -3.58 10.14
CA LEU A 211 6.83 -4.61 9.13
C LEU A 211 8.33 -4.88 8.92
N ALA A 212 8.65 -6.11 8.54
CA ALA A 212 10.03 -6.51 8.22
C ALA A 212 10.46 -6.03 6.82
N GLY A 213 9.52 -5.71 5.93
CA GLY A 213 9.86 -5.21 4.60
C GLY A 213 8.68 -5.07 3.65
N LEU A 214 8.89 -4.28 2.59
CA LEU A 214 7.87 -3.92 1.61
C LEU A 214 8.17 -4.55 0.24
N VAL A 215 7.17 -5.19 -0.37
CA VAL A 215 7.28 -5.83 -1.69
C VAL A 215 6.27 -5.20 -2.66
N ILE A 216 6.75 -4.56 -3.73
CA ILE A 216 5.88 -3.80 -4.66
C ILE A 216 6.21 -4.08 -6.13
N ARG A 217 5.27 -3.77 -7.03
CA ARG A 217 5.52 -3.89 -8.48
C ARG A 217 6.36 -2.73 -9.02
N SER A 218 5.98 -1.50 -8.69
CA SER A 218 6.58 -0.28 -9.20
C SER A 218 6.64 0.77 -8.09
N LEU A 219 7.86 1.17 -7.76
CA LEU A 219 8.08 2.39 -6.98
C LEU A 219 7.80 3.60 -7.87
N SER A 220 7.04 4.56 -7.36
CA SER A 220 6.70 5.77 -8.10
C SER A 220 7.96 6.61 -8.35
N ILE A 221 8.18 6.98 -9.62
CA ILE A 221 9.34 7.78 -10.04
C ILE A 221 9.25 9.22 -9.50
N SER A 222 8.02 9.72 -9.36
CA SER A 222 7.72 11.03 -8.80
C SER A 222 6.62 10.90 -7.76
N THR A 223 6.72 11.75 -6.74
CA THR A 223 5.76 11.87 -5.66
C THR A 223 5.04 13.22 -5.79
N SER A 224 3.71 13.22 -5.77
CA SER A 224 2.91 14.44 -5.98
C SER A 224 1.63 14.42 -5.15
N ASN A 225 1.71 14.94 -3.94
CA ASN A 225 0.56 15.20 -3.08
C ASN A 225 0.86 16.45 -2.23
N TRP A 226 -0.16 17.27 -1.96
CA TRP A 226 0.00 18.49 -1.18
C TRP A 226 0.39 18.24 0.28
N ARG A 227 0.05 17.06 0.82
CA ARG A 227 0.43 16.60 2.17
C ARG A 227 1.84 15.99 2.22
N CYS A 228 2.44 15.70 1.07
CA CYS A 228 3.73 15.01 1.03
C CYS A 228 4.83 15.85 1.69
N THR A 229 5.54 15.23 2.62
CA THR A 229 6.72 15.80 3.28
C THR A 229 8.02 15.12 2.86
N GLN A 230 7.98 13.85 2.45
CA GLN A 230 9.15 13.06 2.08
C GLN A 230 8.79 11.97 1.05
N THR A 231 9.78 11.46 0.31
CA THR A 231 9.60 10.29 -0.56
C THR A 231 9.51 9.00 0.25
N LEU A 232 8.82 7.98 -0.29
CA LEU A 232 8.74 6.67 0.38
C LEU A 232 10.10 6.00 0.56
N GLY A 233 11.02 6.16 -0.41
CA GLY A 233 12.34 5.53 -0.34
C GLY A 233 13.20 6.08 0.79
N ASP A 234 13.23 7.40 0.94
CA ASP A 234 13.98 8.06 2.01
C ASP A 234 13.38 7.72 3.39
N TYR A 235 12.05 7.72 3.49
CA TYR A 235 11.33 7.39 4.72
C TYR A 235 11.63 5.98 5.24
N LEU A 236 11.67 4.98 4.35
CA LEU A 236 12.04 3.61 4.71
C LEU A 236 13.52 3.47 5.03
N ALA A 237 14.41 4.19 4.33
CA ALA A 237 15.84 4.16 4.61
C ALA A 237 16.16 4.70 6.01
N GLU A 238 15.55 5.82 6.40
CA GLU A 238 15.71 6.42 7.73
C GLU A 238 15.22 5.51 8.87
N ARG A 239 14.22 4.67 8.59
CA ARG A 239 13.64 3.71 9.54
C ARG A 239 14.24 2.32 9.45
N ASN A 240 15.31 2.15 8.65
CA ASN A 240 15.97 0.87 8.44
C ASN A 240 15.04 -0.26 7.95
N ILE A 241 14.07 0.08 7.09
CA ILE A 241 13.12 -0.87 6.48
C ILE A 241 13.51 -1.17 5.05
N MET A 242 13.57 -2.45 4.71
CA MET A 242 13.89 -2.90 3.35
C MET A 242 12.66 -2.82 2.44
N GLY A 243 12.83 -2.26 1.25
CA GLY A 243 11.85 -2.31 0.17
C GLY A 243 12.43 -2.97 -1.07
N ILE A 244 11.62 -3.77 -1.77
CA ILE A 244 11.94 -4.28 -3.10
C ILE A 244 10.85 -3.95 -4.13
N TYR A 245 11.26 -3.67 -5.36
CA TYR A 245 10.35 -3.42 -6.48
C TYR A 245 10.79 -4.10 -7.77
N ASP A 246 9.95 -4.00 -8.81
CA ASP A 246 10.12 -4.66 -10.10
C ASP A 246 9.92 -6.19 -10.06
N VAL A 247 9.11 -6.66 -9.10
CA VAL A 247 8.66 -8.05 -9.01
C VAL A 247 7.22 -8.23 -9.51
N ASP A 248 6.91 -9.41 -10.02
CA ASP A 248 5.53 -9.77 -10.38
C ASP A 248 4.70 -10.05 -9.12
N THR A 249 4.20 -8.97 -8.51
CA THR A 249 3.38 -9.04 -7.30
C THR A 249 2.12 -9.89 -7.51
N ARG A 250 1.56 -9.92 -8.73
CA ARG A 250 0.39 -10.76 -9.04
C ARG A 250 0.74 -12.25 -9.00
N ALA A 251 1.89 -12.65 -9.53
CA ALA A 251 2.35 -14.03 -9.46
C ALA A 251 2.56 -14.47 -8.00
N ILE A 252 3.20 -13.63 -7.19
CA ILE A 252 3.43 -13.91 -5.76
C ILE A 252 2.10 -13.99 -5.00
N THR A 253 1.18 -13.04 -5.18
CA THR A 253 -0.16 -13.08 -4.55
C THR A 253 -0.92 -14.37 -4.91
N ARG A 254 -0.86 -14.81 -6.17
CA ARG A 254 -1.51 -16.07 -6.58
C ARG A 254 -0.90 -17.28 -5.87
N ARG A 255 0.43 -17.30 -5.72
CA ARG A 255 1.14 -18.35 -4.99
C ARG A 255 0.74 -18.38 -3.52
N LEU A 256 0.80 -17.24 -2.83
CA LEU A 256 0.39 -17.14 -1.41
C LEU A 256 -1.08 -17.55 -1.21
N ARG A 257 -1.98 -17.21 -2.14
CA ARG A 257 -3.37 -17.68 -2.08
C ARG A 257 -3.51 -19.20 -2.25
N GLN A 258 -2.65 -19.81 -3.06
CA GLN A 258 -2.69 -21.24 -3.37
C GLN A 258 -2.01 -22.10 -2.30
N ASP A 259 -0.89 -21.65 -1.76
CA ASP A 259 -0.04 -22.44 -0.88
C ASP A 259 -0.15 -22.00 0.59
N GLY A 260 -0.68 -20.79 0.81
CA GLY A 260 -0.74 -20.12 2.12
C GLY A 260 0.34 -19.05 2.26
N SER A 261 0.33 -18.34 3.39
CA SER A 261 1.43 -17.45 3.75
C SER A 261 2.72 -18.26 3.86
N LEU A 262 3.79 -17.78 3.22
CA LEU A 262 5.08 -18.47 3.15
C LEU A 262 6.15 -17.66 3.87
N ILE A 263 7.13 -18.32 4.45
CA ILE A 263 8.31 -17.63 4.98
C ILE A 263 9.23 -17.23 3.82
N GLY A 264 9.68 -15.98 3.85
CA GLY A 264 10.56 -15.41 2.86
C GLY A 264 11.80 -14.75 3.44
N VAL A 265 12.81 -14.56 2.58
CA VAL A 265 14.01 -13.78 2.85
C VAL A 265 14.15 -12.68 1.81
N LEU A 266 14.22 -11.43 2.26
CA LEU A 266 14.64 -10.29 1.45
C LEU A 266 16.13 -10.08 1.65
N SER A 267 16.90 -10.02 0.55
CA SER A 267 18.35 -9.81 0.64
C SER A 267 18.88 -8.93 -0.47
N THR A 268 19.70 -7.94 -0.10
CA THR A 268 20.59 -7.18 -1.00
C THR A 268 22.03 -7.68 -0.96
N ASP A 269 22.32 -8.68 -0.13
CA ASP A 269 23.65 -9.27 0.02
C ASP A 269 23.94 -10.21 -1.16
N VAL A 270 24.92 -9.85 -1.97
CA VAL A 270 25.34 -10.61 -3.17
C VAL A 270 26.28 -11.78 -2.83
N SER A 271 26.84 -11.80 -1.62
CA SER A 271 27.72 -12.88 -1.16
C SER A 271 26.96 -14.13 -0.75
N LYS A 272 25.68 -13.98 -0.35
CA LYS A 272 24.81 -15.11 0.01
C LYS A 272 24.31 -15.83 -1.23
N THR A 273 24.45 -17.14 -1.23
CA THR A 273 23.88 -18.04 -2.24
C THR A 273 22.37 -18.14 -2.08
N ASP A 274 21.68 -18.53 -3.15
CA ASP A 274 20.23 -18.76 -3.09
C ASP A 274 19.88 -19.88 -2.10
N GLU A 275 20.71 -20.91 -2.01
CA GLU A 275 20.53 -22.05 -1.08
C GLU A 275 20.61 -21.63 0.39
N GLU A 276 21.56 -20.75 0.75
CA GLU A 276 21.65 -20.21 2.11
C GLU A 276 20.39 -19.40 2.48
N LEU A 277 19.84 -18.63 1.55
CA LEU A 277 18.62 -17.85 1.78
C LEU A 277 17.39 -18.76 1.90
N ILE A 278 17.28 -19.80 1.06
CA ILE A 278 16.21 -20.80 1.17
C ILE A 278 16.29 -21.51 2.52
N ASN A 279 17.49 -21.94 2.94
CA ASN A 279 17.67 -22.58 4.23
C ASN A 279 17.27 -21.66 5.39
N ALA A 280 17.66 -20.38 5.33
CA ALA A 280 17.25 -19.39 6.32
C ALA A 280 15.72 -19.24 6.41
N SER A 281 14.99 -19.19 5.29
CA SER A 281 13.51 -19.16 5.32
C SER A 281 12.89 -20.41 5.97
N ARG A 282 13.49 -21.59 5.78
CA ARG A 282 12.95 -22.85 6.34
C ARG A 282 13.23 -23.04 7.83
N THR A 283 14.21 -22.32 8.36
CA THR A 283 14.62 -22.41 9.78
C THR A 283 13.94 -21.38 10.68
N TRP A 284 13.21 -20.42 10.12
CA TRP A 284 12.53 -19.38 10.86
C TRP A 284 11.03 -19.64 10.91
N ASP A 285 10.41 -19.42 12.06
CA ASP A 285 8.97 -19.55 12.23
C ASP A 285 8.43 -18.33 12.99
N ILE A 286 7.23 -17.88 12.61
CA ILE A 286 6.47 -16.81 13.26
C ILE A 286 5.44 -17.37 14.24
N VAL A 287 5.03 -18.62 14.06
CA VAL A 287 4.01 -19.28 14.89
C VAL A 287 4.58 -19.52 16.29
N GLY A 288 3.80 -19.19 17.32
CA GLY A 288 4.23 -19.34 18.71
C GLY A 288 5.23 -18.30 19.21
N VAL A 289 5.53 -17.25 18.43
CA VAL A 289 6.40 -16.15 18.84
C VAL A 289 5.58 -14.99 19.39
N ASP A 290 5.90 -14.53 20.60
CA ASP A 290 5.30 -13.31 21.18
C ASP A 290 5.87 -12.05 20.50
N LEU A 291 5.14 -11.56 19.50
CA LEU A 291 5.43 -10.30 18.82
C LEU A 291 4.85 -9.08 19.53
N ILE A 292 3.84 -9.28 20.39
CA ILE A 292 3.16 -8.20 21.13
C ILE A 292 4.16 -7.48 22.05
N SER A 293 5.00 -8.23 22.76
CA SER A 293 6.00 -7.67 23.68
C SER A 293 6.99 -6.70 23.00
N GLY A 294 7.27 -6.91 21.71
CA GLY A 294 8.14 -6.09 20.88
C GLY A 294 7.49 -4.77 20.44
N VAL A 295 6.16 -4.74 20.31
CA VAL A 295 5.42 -3.58 19.79
C VAL A 295 4.73 -2.76 20.87
N SER A 296 4.39 -3.36 22.02
CA SER A 296 3.70 -2.70 23.13
C SER A 296 4.49 -1.53 23.74
N CYS A 297 3.78 -0.54 24.26
CA CYS A 297 4.34 0.55 25.06
C CYS A 297 5.05 0.03 26.31
N LYS A 298 6.01 0.82 26.83
CA LYS A 298 6.84 0.42 27.97
C LYS A 298 6.31 0.88 29.32
N ALA A 299 5.47 1.90 29.33
CA ALA A 299 4.83 2.44 30.52
C ALA A 299 3.44 2.99 30.15
N PRO A 300 2.50 3.04 31.11
CA PRO A 300 1.21 3.67 30.88
C PRO A 300 1.34 5.13 30.45
N TYR A 301 0.43 5.59 29.59
CA TYR A 301 0.34 6.98 29.17
C TYR A 301 -1.11 7.38 28.87
N GLU A 302 -1.41 8.66 29.03
CA GLU A 302 -2.70 9.23 28.63
C GLU A 302 -2.66 9.58 27.14
N TRP A 303 -3.69 9.19 26.39
CA TRP A 303 -3.86 9.63 25.01
C TRP A 303 -4.77 10.86 24.97
N ILE A 304 -4.26 11.95 24.41
CA ILE A 304 -4.93 13.26 24.39
C ILE A 304 -5.41 13.68 22.99
N ASP A 305 -4.85 13.08 21.93
CA ASP A 305 -5.10 13.51 20.56
C ASP A 305 -6.45 13.01 20.04
N LYS A 306 -7.12 13.82 19.23
CA LYS A 306 -8.40 13.49 18.59
C LYS A 306 -8.25 13.51 17.07
N THR A 307 -9.19 12.90 16.36
CA THR A 307 -9.28 13.12 14.91
C THR A 307 -9.48 14.61 14.66
N ASN A 308 -8.64 15.21 13.79
CA ASN A 308 -8.78 16.62 13.43
C ASN A 308 -10.17 16.86 12.84
N SER A 309 -10.76 18.02 13.11
CA SER A 309 -12.16 18.32 12.75
C SER A 309 -12.45 18.24 11.24
N GLU A 310 -11.43 18.39 10.40
CA GLU A 310 -11.55 18.26 8.95
C GLU A 310 -11.68 16.78 8.48
N TRP A 311 -11.22 15.84 9.29
CA TRP A 311 -11.24 14.39 9.05
C TRP A 311 -12.22 13.65 9.96
N ASP A 312 -12.80 14.33 10.94
CA ASP A 312 -13.78 13.74 11.83
C ASP A 312 -15.16 13.72 11.15
N PHE A 313 -15.74 12.54 11.10
CA PHE A 313 -17.04 12.29 10.49
C PHE A 313 -18.13 12.02 11.54
N ASN A 314 -17.79 12.10 12.84
CA ASN A 314 -18.77 12.08 13.93
C ASN A 314 -19.29 13.50 14.22
N PHE A 315 -20.14 14.03 13.35
CA PHE A 315 -20.69 15.39 13.49
C PHE A 315 -21.78 15.51 14.57
N ASP A 316 -22.47 14.42 14.90
CA ASP A 316 -23.69 14.41 15.72
C ASP A 316 -23.48 13.87 17.16
N GLY A 317 -22.28 13.40 17.49
CA GLY A 317 -22.05 12.53 18.66
C GLY A 317 -21.37 13.15 19.88
N ARG A 318 -21.32 14.48 20.04
CA ARG A 318 -20.77 15.09 21.27
C ARG A 318 -21.76 14.96 22.42
N ASN A 319 -21.90 13.76 22.98
CA ASN A 319 -22.48 13.59 24.31
C ASN A 319 -21.61 14.35 25.32
N GLU A 320 -22.22 15.10 26.23
CA GLU A 320 -21.52 15.77 27.33
C GLU A 320 -20.86 14.78 28.31
N GLU A 321 -21.30 13.52 28.29
CA GLU A 321 -20.83 12.49 29.21
C GLU A 321 -19.49 11.90 28.75
N THR A 322 -18.46 12.09 29.58
CA THR A 322 -17.11 11.59 29.36
C THR A 322 -16.94 10.24 30.04
N PHE A 323 -16.50 9.21 29.29
CA PHE A 323 -16.18 7.87 29.82
C PHE A 323 -14.67 7.68 29.95
N ARG A 324 -14.23 6.91 30.95
CA ARG A 324 -12.84 6.51 31.16
C ARG A 324 -12.60 5.12 30.56
N VAL A 325 -11.72 5.05 29.58
CA VAL A 325 -11.35 3.78 28.92
C VAL A 325 -9.89 3.46 29.24
N VAL A 326 -9.63 2.24 29.69
CA VAL A 326 -8.26 1.70 29.72
C VAL A 326 -8.06 0.86 28.47
N ALA A 327 -7.05 1.20 27.66
CA ALA A 327 -6.72 0.48 26.43
C ALA A 327 -5.43 -0.33 26.62
N TYR A 328 -5.51 -1.64 26.46
CA TYR A 328 -4.33 -2.50 26.43
C TYR A 328 -3.62 -2.37 25.08
N ASP A 329 -2.36 -1.96 25.11
CA ASP A 329 -1.50 -1.86 23.93
C ASP A 329 -0.92 -3.22 23.58
N PHE A 330 -1.62 -3.95 22.73
CA PHE A 330 -1.14 -5.17 22.10
C PHE A 330 -0.40 -4.92 20.77
N GLY A 331 -0.08 -3.66 20.46
CA GLY A 331 0.25 -3.19 19.13
C GLY A 331 -0.80 -2.21 18.61
N ILE A 332 -1.26 -1.31 19.48
CA ILE A 332 -2.41 -0.44 19.22
C ILE A 332 -2.11 0.54 18.08
N LYS A 333 -3.04 0.62 17.14
CA LYS A 333 -3.07 1.68 16.14
C LYS A 333 -3.57 2.98 16.75
N GLN A 334 -2.90 4.08 16.42
CA GLN A 334 -3.26 5.40 16.90
C GLN A 334 -4.69 5.79 16.52
N ASN A 335 -5.21 5.36 15.36
CA ASN A 335 -6.57 5.74 15.00
C ASN A 335 -7.64 5.10 15.90
N ILE A 336 -7.40 3.94 16.54
CA ILE A 336 -8.31 3.39 17.56
C ILE A 336 -8.47 4.41 18.71
N LEU A 337 -7.36 5.00 19.14
CA LEU A 337 -7.32 6.00 20.21
C LEU A 337 -7.97 7.32 19.77
N ARG A 338 -7.67 7.79 18.55
CA ARG A 338 -8.31 8.99 17.97
C ARG A 338 -9.82 8.83 17.86
N ARG A 339 -10.33 7.66 17.44
CA ARG A 339 -11.76 7.39 17.36
C ARG A 339 -12.41 7.38 18.73
N LEU A 340 -11.89 6.62 19.69
CA LEU A 340 -12.38 6.65 21.08
C LEU A 340 -12.43 8.08 21.65
N ALA A 341 -11.39 8.89 21.43
CA ALA A 341 -11.32 10.26 21.91
C ALA A 341 -12.32 11.20 21.20
N SER A 342 -12.62 10.93 19.93
CA SER A 342 -13.66 11.63 19.14
C SER A 342 -15.07 11.30 19.64
N TYR A 343 -15.28 10.08 20.15
CA TYR A 343 -16.51 9.69 20.86
C TYR A 343 -16.60 10.24 22.30
N GLY A 344 -15.58 10.93 22.79
CA GLY A 344 -15.59 11.58 24.11
C GLY A 344 -14.94 10.78 25.23
N CYS A 345 -14.19 9.72 24.92
CA CYS A 345 -13.43 8.97 25.92
C CYS A 345 -12.21 9.74 26.42
N LYS A 346 -11.90 9.58 27.71
CA LYS A 346 -10.57 9.78 28.28
C LYS A 346 -9.87 8.43 28.31
N ILE A 347 -8.69 8.34 27.73
CA ILE A 347 -8.05 7.05 27.45
C ILE A 347 -6.71 6.97 28.15
N GLU A 348 -6.55 5.93 28.96
CA GLU A 348 -5.27 5.54 29.52
C GLU A 348 -4.79 4.27 28.81
N VAL A 349 -3.66 4.37 28.11
CA VAL A 349 -3.06 3.25 27.40
C VAL A 349 -2.08 2.55 28.33
N VAL A 350 -2.19 1.24 28.45
CA VAL A 350 -1.35 0.42 29.33
C VAL A 350 -0.59 -0.65 28.55
N PRO A 351 0.63 -1.06 29.01
CA PRO A 351 1.39 -2.13 28.36
C PRO A 351 0.62 -3.45 28.28
N SER A 352 1.02 -4.31 27.33
CA SER A 352 0.41 -5.64 27.13
C SER A 352 0.47 -6.52 28.38
N THR A 353 1.46 -6.32 29.24
CA THR A 353 1.68 -7.06 30.48
C THR A 353 1.11 -6.35 31.71
N TRP A 354 0.31 -5.29 31.54
CA TRP A 354 -0.22 -4.53 32.66
C TRP A 354 -1.21 -5.36 33.50
N PRO A 355 -1.02 -5.50 34.83
CA PRO A 355 -1.86 -6.39 35.63
C PRO A 355 -3.33 -5.98 35.61
N ALA A 356 -4.24 -6.94 35.42
CA ALA A 356 -5.69 -6.70 35.46
C ALA A 356 -6.14 -6.04 36.77
N SER A 357 -5.51 -6.42 37.89
CA SER A 357 -5.80 -5.81 39.19
C SER A 357 -5.48 -4.30 39.25
N GLU A 358 -4.44 -3.82 38.56
CA GLU A 358 -4.14 -2.39 38.47
C GLU A 358 -5.13 -1.68 37.54
N THR A 359 -5.50 -2.28 36.41
CA THR A 359 -6.58 -1.78 35.53
C THR A 359 -7.88 -1.57 36.32
N LEU A 360 -8.29 -2.54 37.12
CA LEU A 360 -9.54 -2.44 37.89
C LEU A 360 -9.47 -1.37 39.00
N LYS A 361 -8.29 -1.09 39.56
CA LYS A 361 -8.09 0.00 40.53
C LYS A 361 -8.28 1.38 39.91
N MET A 362 -8.05 1.53 38.61
CA MET A 362 -8.31 2.77 37.86
C MET A 362 -9.81 3.08 37.74
N LYS A 363 -10.68 2.12 38.05
CA LYS A 363 -12.14 2.20 37.93
C LYS A 363 -12.58 2.67 36.53
N PRO A 364 -12.16 1.96 35.46
CA PRO A 364 -12.57 2.30 34.12
C PRO A 364 -14.08 2.10 33.94
N ASP A 365 -14.69 2.94 33.11
CA ASP A 365 -16.05 2.72 32.63
C ASP A 365 -16.08 1.59 31.58
N GLY A 366 -14.96 1.35 30.89
CA GLY A 366 -14.77 0.21 29.99
C GLY A 366 -13.30 -0.06 29.67
N VAL A 367 -13.01 -1.26 29.16
CA VAL A 367 -11.66 -1.69 28.76
C VAL A 367 -11.63 -2.04 27.28
N LEU A 368 -10.64 -1.52 26.55
CA LEU A 368 -10.39 -1.88 25.16
C LEU A 368 -9.15 -2.79 25.05
N PHE A 369 -9.28 -3.90 24.34
CA PHE A 369 -8.18 -4.77 23.93
C PHE A 369 -7.86 -4.51 22.46
N SER A 370 -6.69 -3.94 22.18
CA SER A 370 -6.34 -3.45 20.84
C SER A 370 -6.04 -4.57 19.83
N ASN A 371 -5.80 -4.15 18.60
CA ASN A 371 -5.11 -4.95 17.60
C ASN A 371 -3.66 -5.27 18.02
N GLY A 372 -3.02 -6.19 17.29
CA GLY A 372 -1.65 -6.61 17.56
C GLY A 372 -1.15 -7.67 16.59
N PRO A 373 0.18 -7.89 16.51
CA PRO A 373 0.79 -8.88 15.63
C PRO A 373 0.79 -10.29 16.23
N GLY A 374 0.97 -11.28 15.36
CA GLY A 374 1.35 -12.63 15.74
C GLY A 374 0.20 -13.55 16.13
N ASP A 375 0.57 -14.64 16.80
CA ASP A 375 -0.34 -15.71 17.18
C ASP A 375 -0.94 -15.45 18.58
N PRO A 376 -2.28 -15.40 18.74
CA PRO A 376 -2.90 -15.22 20.05
C PRO A 376 -2.53 -16.34 21.05
N SER A 377 -2.21 -17.55 20.57
CA SER A 377 -1.75 -18.66 21.43
C SER A 377 -0.34 -18.47 21.99
N ALA A 378 0.47 -17.56 21.41
CA ALA A 378 1.82 -17.24 21.88
C ALA A 378 1.83 -16.29 23.09
N VAL A 379 0.67 -15.75 23.48
CA VAL A 379 0.54 -14.73 24.53
C VAL A 379 -0.44 -15.14 25.63
N PRO A 380 -0.21 -16.28 26.31
CA PRO A 380 -1.12 -16.78 27.35
C PRO A 380 -1.33 -15.78 28.49
N TYR A 381 -0.33 -14.94 28.80
CA TYR A 381 -0.47 -13.87 29.81
C TYR A 381 -1.56 -12.85 29.44
N ALA A 382 -1.72 -12.54 28.15
CA ALA A 382 -2.74 -11.61 27.67
C ALA A 382 -4.13 -12.23 27.81
N VAL A 383 -4.26 -13.52 27.49
CA VAL A 383 -5.52 -14.29 27.69
C VAL A 383 -5.92 -14.31 29.17
N GLU A 384 -4.99 -14.59 30.07
CA GLU A 384 -5.28 -14.58 31.51
C GLU A 384 -5.68 -13.18 32.01
N THR A 385 -5.01 -12.14 31.52
CA THR A 385 -5.39 -10.74 31.82
C THR A 385 -6.82 -10.44 31.36
N VAL A 386 -7.18 -10.86 30.15
CA VAL A 386 -8.55 -10.70 29.62
C VAL A 386 -9.56 -11.46 30.49
N LYS A 387 -9.29 -12.73 30.84
CA LYS A 387 -10.15 -13.54 31.73
C LYS A 387 -10.37 -12.88 33.09
N GLU A 388 -9.36 -12.22 33.64
CA GLU A 388 -9.49 -11.51 34.90
C GLU A 388 -10.36 -10.23 34.81
N ILE A 389 -10.57 -9.67 33.62
CA ILE A 389 -11.31 -8.41 33.42
C ILE A 389 -12.75 -8.65 32.96
N ILE A 390 -12.99 -9.65 32.11
CA ILE A 390 -14.33 -9.92 31.55
C ILE A 390 -15.40 -10.08 32.64
N GLY A 391 -16.60 -9.54 32.39
CA GLY A 391 -17.72 -9.56 33.34
C GLY A 391 -17.64 -8.55 34.49
N LYS A 392 -16.47 -7.94 34.75
CA LYS A 392 -16.33 -6.90 35.79
C LYS A 392 -16.68 -5.51 35.26
N VAL A 393 -16.26 -5.21 34.04
CA VAL A 393 -16.52 -3.94 33.33
C VAL A 393 -16.88 -4.24 31.87
N PRO A 394 -17.55 -3.33 31.14
CA PRO A 394 -17.68 -3.39 29.69
C PRO A 394 -16.32 -3.61 28.99
N VAL A 395 -16.27 -4.52 28.03
CA VAL A 395 -15.06 -4.78 27.25
C VAL A 395 -15.31 -4.73 25.74
N PHE A 396 -14.34 -4.19 25.00
CA PHE A 396 -14.33 -4.19 23.54
C PHE A 396 -12.99 -4.71 23.00
N GLY A 397 -13.02 -5.72 22.14
CA GLY A 397 -11.82 -6.24 21.48
C GLY A 397 -11.79 -6.00 19.97
N ILE A 398 -10.64 -5.59 19.45
CA ILE A 398 -10.41 -5.34 18.02
C ILE A 398 -9.27 -6.25 17.53
N CYS A 399 -9.48 -6.99 16.43
CA CYS A 399 -8.47 -7.87 15.82
C CYS A 399 -7.84 -8.86 16.82
N MET A 400 -6.59 -8.64 17.29
CA MET A 400 -5.97 -9.43 18.35
C MET A 400 -6.86 -9.47 19.61
N GLY A 401 -7.43 -8.34 20.03
CA GLY A 401 -8.37 -8.28 21.15
C GLY A 401 -9.61 -9.16 20.97
N HIS A 402 -10.13 -9.30 19.74
CA HIS A 402 -11.22 -10.23 19.43
C HIS A 402 -10.80 -11.69 19.65
N GLN A 403 -9.60 -12.05 19.19
CA GLN A 403 -9.06 -13.40 19.33
C GLN A 403 -8.79 -13.76 20.79
N LEU A 404 -8.19 -12.85 21.56
CA LEU A 404 -7.95 -13.03 22.98
C LEU A 404 -9.25 -13.16 23.78
N LEU A 405 -10.30 -12.39 23.43
CA LEU A 405 -11.63 -12.56 24.01
C LEU A 405 -12.22 -13.94 23.68
N GLY A 406 -12.10 -14.39 22.42
CA GLY A 406 -12.51 -15.74 22.02
C GLY A 406 -11.83 -16.84 22.85
N GLN A 407 -10.52 -16.74 23.04
CA GLN A 407 -9.76 -17.68 23.89
C GLN A 407 -10.09 -17.55 25.38
N ALA A 408 -10.31 -16.34 25.88
CA ALA A 408 -10.70 -16.10 27.27
C ALA A 408 -12.06 -16.71 27.61
N LEU A 409 -12.97 -16.78 26.63
CA LEU A 409 -14.25 -17.50 26.72
C LEU A 409 -14.10 -19.03 26.62
N GLY A 410 -12.90 -19.55 26.40
CA GLY A 410 -12.63 -20.99 26.24
C GLY A 410 -12.72 -21.49 24.79
N GLY A 411 -12.89 -20.58 23.82
CA GLY A 411 -12.83 -20.90 22.41
C GLY A 411 -11.42 -21.18 21.89
N LYS A 412 -11.35 -21.66 20.66
CA LYS A 412 -10.12 -21.95 19.92
C LYS A 412 -9.90 -20.90 18.83
N THR A 413 -8.63 -20.68 18.52
CA THR A 413 -8.19 -19.89 17.37
C THR A 413 -7.40 -20.78 16.42
N PHE A 414 -7.45 -20.50 15.13
CA PHE A 414 -6.69 -21.22 14.12
C PHE A 414 -6.01 -20.25 13.15
N LYS A 415 -4.85 -20.67 12.61
CA LYS A 415 -4.16 -19.95 11.55
C LYS A 415 -4.92 -20.14 10.24
N MET A 416 -5.29 -19.03 9.60
CA MET A 416 -5.89 -19.00 8.29
C MET A 416 -4.83 -19.32 7.23
N LYS A 417 -5.28 -19.76 6.05
CA LYS A 417 -4.37 -20.10 4.95
C LYS A 417 -3.45 -18.93 4.56
N PHE A 418 -4.02 -17.76 4.31
CA PHE A 418 -3.28 -16.54 3.92
C PHE A 418 -3.80 -15.27 4.62
N GLY A 419 -4.72 -15.43 5.57
CA GLY A 419 -5.36 -14.32 6.31
C GLY A 419 -6.23 -13.39 5.48
N HIS A 420 -6.67 -12.31 6.11
CA HIS A 420 -7.37 -11.20 5.49
C HIS A 420 -6.56 -9.92 5.62
N HIS A 421 -6.24 -9.31 4.48
CA HIS A 421 -5.39 -8.13 4.38
C HIS A 421 -5.91 -7.23 3.26
N GLY A 422 -6.67 -6.21 3.61
CA GLY A 422 -7.28 -5.33 2.61
C GLY A 422 -8.43 -4.49 3.13
N GLY A 423 -8.70 -3.38 2.43
CA GLY A 423 -9.80 -2.45 2.70
C GLY A 423 -11.11 -2.73 1.94
N ASN A 424 -11.35 -3.96 1.49
CA ASN A 424 -12.49 -4.30 0.63
C ASN A 424 -13.24 -5.57 1.07
N HIS A 425 -13.11 -6.00 2.32
CA HIS A 425 -13.71 -7.24 2.79
C HIS A 425 -15.17 -7.02 3.22
N PRO A 426 -16.16 -7.68 2.58
CA PRO A 426 -17.55 -7.57 2.96
C PRO A 426 -17.84 -8.39 4.21
N VAL A 427 -18.40 -7.74 5.23
CA VAL A 427 -18.80 -8.36 6.50
C VAL A 427 -20.27 -8.13 6.73
N ARG A 428 -21.03 -9.18 7.07
CA ARG A 428 -22.45 -9.06 7.40
C ARG A 428 -22.64 -9.05 8.91
N ASN A 429 -23.34 -8.05 9.40
CA ASN A 429 -23.88 -8.01 10.76
C ASN A 429 -25.13 -8.91 10.81
N LEU A 430 -25.07 -9.98 11.63
CA LEU A 430 -26.14 -10.98 11.72
C LEU A 430 -27.38 -10.48 12.48
N ARG A 431 -27.24 -9.44 13.31
CA ARG A 431 -28.35 -8.92 14.13
C ARG A 431 -29.35 -8.11 13.32
N ASN A 432 -28.85 -7.34 12.34
CA ASN A 432 -29.67 -6.43 11.54
C ASN A 432 -29.63 -6.75 10.02
N GLY A 433 -28.76 -7.67 9.58
CA GLY A 433 -28.61 -8.08 8.19
C GLY A 433 -27.83 -7.11 7.30
N SER A 434 -27.33 -5.99 7.84
CA SER A 434 -26.53 -5.01 7.10
C SER A 434 -25.16 -5.58 6.71
N VAL A 435 -24.56 -4.99 5.67
CA VAL A 435 -23.23 -5.34 5.17
C VAL A 435 -22.34 -4.11 5.23
N GLU A 436 -21.18 -4.28 5.85
CA GLU A 436 -20.12 -3.29 5.93
C GLU A 436 -18.97 -3.73 5.03
N ILE A 437 -18.35 -2.78 4.33
CA ILE A 437 -17.03 -3.01 3.76
C ILE A 437 -16.01 -2.68 4.86
N SER A 438 -15.10 -3.62 5.13
CA SER A 438 -14.17 -3.55 6.28
C SER A 438 -12.71 -3.51 5.85
N ALA A 439 -11.90 -2.88 6.70
CA ALA A 439 -10.44 -3.02 6.70
C ALA A 439 -10.03 -4.23 7.55
N GLN A 440 -9.26 -5.14 6.95
CA GLN A 440 -8.81 -6.38 7.58
C GLN A 440 -7.30 -6.47 7.58
N ASN A 441 -6.73 -6.93 8.69
CA ASN A 441 -5.33 -7.31 8.82
C ASN A 441 -5.17 -8.39 9.90
N HIS A 442 -5.37 -9.66 9.53
CA HIS A 442 -5.21 -10.79 10.46
C HIS A 442 -4.94 -12.12 9.76
N ASN A 443 -4.06 -12.94 10.35
CA ASN A 443 -3.76 -14.31 9.92
C ASN A 443 -4.45 -15.40 10.74
N TYR A 444 -5.15 -15.03 11.82
CA TYR A 444 -5.81 -15.95 12.73
C TYR A 444 -7.29 -15.61 12.84
N ALA A 445 -8.12 -16.61 13.11
CA ALA A 445 -9.55 -16.44 13.31
C ALA A 445 -10.02 -17.27 14.51
N VAL A 446 -11.11 -16.82 15.13
CA VAL A 446 -11.82 -17.58 16.18
C VAL A 446 -12.70 -18.64 15.52
N ASP A 447 -12.66 -19.85 16.04
CA ASP A 447 -13.57 -20.93 15.66
C ASP A 447 -14.91 -20.76 16.42
N PRO A 448 -16.00 -20.39 15.74
CA PRO A 448 -17.28 -20.15 16.41
C PRO A 448 -17.90 -21.41 17.01
N GLU A 449 -17.58 -22.61 16.49
CA GLU A 449 -18.12 -23.87 17.01
C GLU A 449 -17.50 -24.27 18.35
N SER A 450 -16.35 -23.68 18.68
CA SER A 450 -15.62 -23.93 19.92
C SER A 450 -16.05 -23.05 21.09
N LEU A 451 -16.90 -22.05 20.85
CA LEU A 451 -17.32 -21.08 21.86
C LEU A 451 -18.39 -21.67 22.81
N PRO A 452 -18.44 -21.21 24.07
CA PRO A 452 -19.44 -21.67 25.03
C PRO A 452 -20.84 -21.16 24.70
N GLU A 453 -21.85 -21.80 25.28
CA GLU A 453 -23.23 -21.31 25.23
C GLU A 453 -23.32 -19.88 25.79
N GLY A 454 -24.09 -19.01 25.11
CA GLY A 454 -24.24 -17.60 25.44
C GLY A 454 -23.30 -16.66 24.68
N ALA A 455 -22.20 -17.17 24.10
CA ALA A 455 -21.41 -16.39 23.15
C ALA A 455 -22.14 -16.30 21.80
N GLU A 456 -22.42 -15.09 21.36
CA GLU A 456 -23.11 -14.80 20.11
C GLU A 456 -22.10 -14.41 19.03
N VAL A 457 -22.14 -15.07 17.86
CA VAL A 457 -21.47 -14.57 16.66
C VAL A 457 -22.30 -13.43 16.09
N THR A 458 -21.73 -12.22 16.05
CA THR A 458 -22.45 -11.02 15.62
C THR A 458 -22.16 -10.66 14.17
N HIS A 459 -20.99 -11.03 13.65
CA HIS A 459 -20.56 -10.69 12.31
C HIS A 459 -19.89 -11.89 11.63
N VAL A 460 -20.08 -12.01 10.31
CA VAL A 460 -19.44 -13.04 9.48
C VAL A 460 -18.82 -12.42 8.23
N ASN A 461 -17.64 -12.88 7.84
CA ASN A 461 -17.06 -12.48 6.56
C ASN A 461 -17.82 -13.17 5.41
N LEU A 462 -18.25 -12.41 4.40
CA LEU A 462 -19.04 -12.94 3.28
C LEU A 462 -18.21 -13.65 2.21
N ASN A 463 -16.88 -13.50 2.21
CA ASN A 463 -16.02 -14.18 1.24
C ASN A 463 -15.78 -15.65 1.60
N ASP A 464 -15.63 -15.97 2.89
CA ASP A 464 -15.22 -17.30 3.36
C ASP A 464 -16.03 -17.85 4.55
N GLY A 465 -16.94 -17.05 5.12
CA GLY A 465 -17.77 -17.45 6.26
C GLY A 465 -17.08 -17.38 7.62
N SER A 466 -15.87 -16.82 7.71
CA SER A 466 -15.14 -16.74 8.98
C SER A 466 -15.89 -15.88 10.02
N CYS A 467 -15.72 -16.20 11.31
CA CYS A 467 -16.20 -15.36 12.40
C CYS A 467 -15.53 -13.98 12.32
N ALA A 468 -16.34 -12.91 12.34
CA ALA A 468 -15.86 -11.54 12.23
C ALA A 468 -16.25 -10.65 13.42
N GLY A 469 -17.03 -11.17 14.37
CA GLY A 469 -17.42 -10.42 15.57
C GLY A 469 -18.15 -11.30 16.58
N LEU A 470 -18.00 -10.94 17.85
CA LEU A 470 -18.62 -11.65 18.97
C LEU A 470 -19.34 -10.68 19.91
N ALA A 471 -20.29 -11.21 20.66
CA ALA A 471 -20.83 -10.56 21.84
C ALA A 471 -21.19 -11.58 22.93
N PHE A 472 -21.14 -11.12 24.17
CA PHE A 472 -21.59 -11.91 25.33
C PHE A 472 -22.22 -10.95 26.34
N SER A 473 -23.54 -10.81 26.29
CA SER A 473 -24.27 -9.79 27.05
C SER A 473 -24.11 -9.93 28.57
N GLN A 474 -24.09 -11.16 29.09
CA GLN A 474 -23.89 -11.44 30.52
C GLN A 474 -22.49 -11.05 31.01
N LEU A 475 -21.51 -10.97 30.10
CA LEU A 475 -20.14 -10.58 30.38
C LEU A 475 -19.81 -9.16 29.90
N LYS A 476 -20.80 -8.42 29.37
CA LYS A 476 -20.64 -7.04 28.89
C LYS A 476 -19.57 -6.94 27.79
N LEU A 477 -19.54 -7.93 26.91
CA LEU A 477 -18.47 -8.14 25.93
C LEU A 477 -18.98 -7.89 24.52
N MET A 478 -18.21 -7.14 23.75
CA MET A 478 -18.34 -7.04 22.30
C MET A 478 -16.95 -7.12 21.65
N SER A 479 -16.86 -7.60 20.41
CA SER A 479 -15.61 -7.58 19.65
C SER A 479 -15.82 -7.66 18.15
N LEU A 480 -14.85 -7.14 17.39
CA LEU A 480 -14.75 -7.26 15.94
C LEU A 480 -13.36 -7.80 15.56
N GLN A 481 -13.31 -8.74 14.62
CA GLN A 481 -12.05 -9.28 14.09
C GLN A 481 -11.33 -8.28 13.17
N TYR A 482 -12.08 -7.33 12.61
CA TYR A 482 -11.61 -6.33 11.66
C TYR A 482 -11.41 -4.97 12.33
N HIS A 483 -10.93 -4.00 11.57
CA HIS A 483 -10.48 -2.70 12.06
C HIS A 483 -11.55 -1.62 11.83
N PRO A 484 -12.45 -1.35 12.79
CA PRO A 484 -13.46 -0.31 12.66
C PRO A 484 -12.86 1.10 12.62
N GLU A 485 -11.63 1.28 13.11
CA GLU A 485 -10.86 2.51 12.95
C GLU A 485 -10.31 2.70 11.53
N ALA A 486 -10.40 1.69 10.65
CA ALA A 486 -9.84 1.72 9.31
C ALA A 486 -8.36 2.14 9.32
N SER A 487 -8.01 3.27 8.70
CA SER A 487 -6.64 3.81 8.63
C SER A 487 -5.59 2.75 8.22
N PRO A 488 -5.63 2.31 6.94
CA PRO A 488 -6.51 2.78 5.88
C PRO A 488 -7.78 1.93 5.73
N GLY A 489 -8.75 2.45 4.98
CA GLY A 489 -9.94 1.68 4.58
C GLY A 489 -11.25 2.45 4.72
N PRO A 490 -12.38 1.77 4.49
CA PRO A 490 -13.73 2.33 4.60
C PRO A 490 -14.12 2.61 6.05
N HIS A 491 -15.01 3.58 6.26
CA HIS A 491 -15.47 4.00 7.59
C HIS A 491 -16.80 3.33 8.02
N ASP A 492 -17.29 2.35 7.25
CA ASP A 492 -18.60 1.71 7.42
C ASP A 492 -18.84 1.20 8.85
N SER A 493 -17.77 0.78 9.52
CA SER A 493 -17.79 0.10 10.81
C SER A 493 -17.49 1.00 12.02
N ASP A 494 -17.18 2.29 11.80
CA ASP A 494 -16.93 3.25 12.87
C ASP A 494 -18.07 3.37 13.91
N PRO A 495 -19.37 3.24 13.55
CA PRO A 495 -20.45 3.32 14.54
C PRO A 495 -20.32 2.38 15.75
N VAL A 496 -19.54 1.30 15.65
CA VAL A 496 -19.26 0.37 16.75
C VAL A 496 -18.63 1.05 17.96
N PHE A 497 -17.85 2.13 17.78
CA PHE A 497 -17.31 2.90 18.89
C PHE A 497 -18.44 3.56 19.69
N GLY A 498 -19.49 4.05 19.01
CA GLY A 498 -20.70 4.55 19.64
C GLY A 498 -21.50 3.46 20.37
N GLU A 499 -21.53 2.24 19.84
CA GLU A 499 -22.13 1.08 20.52
C GLU A 499 -21.40 0.75 21.82
N PHE A 500 -20.06 0.84 21.83
CA PHE A 500 -19.27 0.65 23.05
C PHE A 500 -19.57 1.73 24.10
N MET A 501 -19.73 2.99 23.67
CA MET A 501 -20.18 4.08 24.58
C MET A 501 -21.55 3.79 25.19
N GLN A 502 -22.48 3.30 24.37
CA GLN A 502 -23.82 2.96 24.84
C GLN A 502 -23.79 1.79 25.84
N LEU A 503 -22.92 0.80 25.63
CA LEU A 503 -22.70 -0.30 26.57
C LEU A 503 -22.17 0.20 27.92
N MET A 504 -21.17 1.09 27.91
CA MET A 504 -20.66 1.72 29.13
C MET A 504 -21.72 2.54 29.86
N LYS A 505 -22.51 3.33 29.11
CA LYS A 505 -23.61 4.13 29.65
C LYS A 505 -24.66 3.26 30.35
N GLN A 506 -25.08 2.17 29.72
CA GLN A 506 -26.07 1.26 30.29
C GLN A 506 -25.59 0.62 31.59
N GLU A 507 -24.31 0.24 31.67
CA GLU A 507 -23.75 -0.37 32.88
C GLU A 507 -23.58 0.64 34.02
N LYS A 508 -23.17 1.87 33.69
CA LYS A 508 -23.08 2.95 34.68
C LYS A 508 -24.43 3.36 35.25
N GLN A 509 -25.51 3.26 34.47
CA GLN A 509 -26.88 3.52 34.95
C GLN A 509 -27.45 2.40 35.85
N LYS A 510 -26.89 1.19 35.79
CA LYS A 510 -27.29 0.05 36.63
C LYS A 510 -26.56 0.01 37.98
N ALA A 511 -25.38 0.60 38.06
CA ALA A 511 -24.54 0.71 39.27
C ALA A 511 -25.02 1.87 40.16
#